data_AF-A0A0F9L178-F1
#
_entry.id   AF-A0A0F9L178-F1
#
_cell.length_a   1.000
_cell.length_b   1.000
_cell.length_c   1.000
_cell.angle_alpha   90.00
_cell.angle_beta   90.00
_cell.angle_gamma   90.00
#
_symmetry.space_group_name_H-M   'P 1'
#
loop_
_entity.id
_entity.type
_entity.pdbx_description
1 polymer ?
#
loop_
_entity_poly.entity_id
_entity_poly.type
_entity_poly.pdbx_seq_one_letter_code
_entity_poly.pdbx_strand_id
1 'polypeptide(L)'
;MGRDHPDGTLRTLKAEVISTTVVTETAASETPISEIEGPVTNSDQSYQALATWTVSADANGILYGVEFHTDTFGSTHFRLTIGGVVKWENIELPTSLAVFFAEVRLPTTTVVLLEGKSSDGATVTMWGHIEGKEIS
;
A
#
# COMPACT_ATOMS: atom_id res chain seq x y z
N MET A 1 53.53 68.46 25.51
CA MET A 1 52.55 67.64 26.24
C MET A 1 51.20 67.88 25.57
N GLY A 2 50.39 66.93 25.13
CA GLY A 2 50.53 65.49 24.92
C GLY A 2 49.94 65.14 23.54
N ARG A 3 50.38 64.01 22.98
CA ARG A 3 49.94 63.51 21.67
C ARG A 3 48.59 62.83 21.84
N ASP A 4 47.59 63.29 21.09
CA ASP A 4 46.34 62.55 20.92
C ASP A 4 46.62 61.35 20.01
N HIS A 5 46.43 60.14 20.56
CA HIS A 5 46.62 58.88 19.86
C HIS A 5 45.34 58.52 19.10
N PRO A 6 45.41 58.11 17.82
CA PRO A 6 44.27 57.51 17.15
C PRO A 6 43.99 56.14 17.80
N ASP A 7 42.79 56.00 18.37
CA ASP A 7 42.25 54.74 18.89
C ASP A 7 42.06 53.75 17.72
N GLY A 8 43.12 52.98 17.47
CA GLY A 8 43.18 51.91 16.48
C GLY A 8 42.48 50.64 16.95
N THR A 9 41.27 50.73 17.48
CA THR A 9 40.45 49.56 17.78
C THR A 9 39.94 48.95 16.47
N LEU A 10 40.79 48.12 15.85
CA LEU A 10 40.40 47.19 14.80
C LEU A 10 39.39 46.20 15.38
N ARG A 11 38.11 46.37 15.04
CA ARG A 11 37.06 45.40 15.34
C ARG A 11 37.33 44.13 14.54
N THR A 12 37.87 43.11 15.19
CA THR A 12 38.01 41.77 14.60
C THR A 12 36.62 41.20 14.33
N LEU A 13 36.21 41.19 13.05
CA LEU A 13 35.05 40.44 12.59
C LEU A 13 35.36 38.95 12.77
N LYS A 14 34.81 38.33 13.81
CA LYS A 14 34.81 36.87 13.93
C LYS A 14 33.88 36.34 12.84
N ALA A 15 34.46 35.75 11.80
CA ALA A 15 33.70 34.96 10.84
C ALA A 15 33.19 33.72 11.57
N GLU A 16 31.92 33.74 11.95
CA GLU A 16 31.23 32.56 12.46
C GLU A 16 31.01 31.62 11.27
N VAL A 17 31.76 30.52 11.25
CA VAL A 17 31.57 29.46 10.27
C VAL A 17 30.25 28.79 10.62
N ILE A 18 29.19 29.15 9.90
CA ILE A 18 27.92 28.43 9.94
C ILE A 18 28.17 27.09 9.25
N SER A 19 28.41 26.05 10.04
CA SER A 19 28.46 24.67 9.56
C SER A 19 27.05 24.28 9.12
N THR A 20 26.74 24.45 7.83
CA THR A 20 25.52 23.90 7.24
C THR A 20 25.63 22.38 7.26
N THR A 21 24.93 21.73 8.19
CA THR A 21 24.72 20.28 8.12
C THR A 21 23.85 20.00 6.90
N VAL A 22 24.45 19.51 5.82
CA VAL A 22 23.70 18.95 4.70
C VAL A 22 23.08 17.65 5.20
N VAL A 23 21.79 17.70 5.55
CA VAL A 23 21.02 16.48 5.78
C VAL A 23 20.77 15.90 4.39
N THR A 24 21.52 14.85 4.02
CA THR A 24 21.18 14.03 2.86
C THR A 24 19.89 13.30 3.16
N GLU A 25 18.80 13.77 2.58
CA GLU A 25 17.53 13.06 2.54
C GLU A 25 17.73 11.84 1.63
N THR A 26 17.75 10.65 2.21
CA THR A 26 17.74 9.40 1.45
C THR A 26 16.41 9.34 0.69
N ALA A 27 16.48 9.25 -0.64
CA ALA A 27 15.28 9.10 -1.45
C ALA A 27 14.53 7.82 -1.04
N ALA A 28 13.20 7.93 -0.87
CA ALA A 28 12.36 6.77 -0.61
C ALA A 28 12.44 5.77 -1.78
N SER A 29 12.50 4.49 -1.45
CA SER A 29 12.52 3.39 -2.42
C SER A 29 11.09 2.93 -2.69
N GLU A 30 10.73 2.73 -3.95
CA GLU A 30 9.42 2.20 -4.35
C GLU A 30 9.54 0.76 -4.85
N THR A 31 8.75 -0.16 -4.30
CA THR A 31 8.68 -1.56 -4.72
C THR A 31 7.27 -1.88 -5.21
N PRO A 32 7.06 -2.23 -6.49
CA PRO A 32 5.74 -2.60 -6.99
C PRO A 32 5.28 -3.92 -6.37
N ILE A 33 3.97 -4.03 -6.13
CA ILE A 33 3.30 -5.24 -5.62
C ILE A 33 2.28 -5.72 -6.63
N SER A 34 2.27 -7.03 -6.87
CA SER A 34 1.31 -7.71 -7.74
C SER A 34 1.09 -9.12 -7.20
N GLU A 35 0.10 -9.27 -6.32
CA GLU A 35 -0.20 -10.55 -5.65
C GLU A 35 -1.34 -11.30 -6.34
N ILE A 36 -1.06 -12.53 -6.75
CA ILE A 36 -2.02 -13.45 -7.35
C ILE A 36 -1.85 -14.79 -6.65
N GLU A 37 -2.94 -15.37 -6.13
CA GLU A 37 -2.96 -16.80 -5.84
C GLU A 37 -3.56 -17.54 -7.04
N GLY A 38 -3.09 -18.77 -7.30
CA GLY A 38 -3.60 -19.59 -8.39
C GLY A 38 -5.12 -19.79 -8.30
N PRO A 39 -5.77 -20.20 -9.39
CA PRO A 39 -7.22 -20.40 -9.39
C PRO A 39 -7.64 -21.40 -8.32
N VAL A 40 -8.66 -21.03 -7.56
CA VAL A 40 -9.27 -21.87 -6.53
C VAL A 40 -10.56 -22.45 -7.10
N THR A 41 -10.62 -23.78 -7.22
CA THR A 41 -11.84 -24.49 -7.63
C THR A 41 -12.43 -25.24 -6.46
N ASN A 42 -13.64 -24.88 -6.04
CA ASN A 42 -14.37 -25.57 -4.97
C ASN A 42 -15.89 -25.32 -5.06
N SER A 43 -16.65 -25.99 -4.19
CA SER A 43 -18.09 -25.80 -4.00
C SER A 43 -18.43 -25.35 -2.57
N ASP A 44 -17.44 -24.90 -1.81
CA ASP A 44 -17.61 -24.49 -0.42
C ASP A 44 -18.34 -23.14 -0.35
N GLN A 45 -19.27 -23.04 0.60
CA GLN A 45 -19.99 -21.79 0.91
C GLN A 45 -19.27 -20.97 2.00
N SER A 46 -18.08 -21.40 2.39
CA SER A 46 -17.12 -20.68 3.22
C SER A 46 -16.12 -19.92 2.36
N TYR A 47 -15.78 -18.69 2.77
CA TYR A 47 -14.79 -17.87 2.07
C TYR A 47 -13.41 -18.52 2.04
N GLN A 48 -12.82 -18.56 0.85
CA GLN A 48 -11.45 -18.98 0.59
C GLN A 48 -10.64 -17.76 0.12
N ALA A 49 -9.38 -17.68 0.54
CA ALA A 49 -8.46 -16.66 0.03
C ALA A 49 -8.22 -16.86 -1.48
N LEU A 50 -8.25 -15.75 -2.22
CA LEU A 50 -7.97 -15.68 -3.65
C LEU A 50 -6.72 -14.84 -3.95
N ALA A 51 -6.39 -13.92 -3.06
CA ALA A 51 -5.12 -13.20 -3.03
C ALA A 51 -4.98 -12.52 -1.67
N THR A 52 -3.75 -12.47 -1.16
CA THR A 52 -3.43 -11.83 0.11
C THR A 52 -2.17 -10.99 -0.04
N TRP A 53 -2.23 -9.72 0.36
CA TRP A 53 -1.05 -8.86 0.49
C TRP A 53 -0.97 -8.32 1.92
N THR A 54 0.20 -8.44 2.54
CA THR A 54 0.51 -7.78 3.81
C THR A 54 1.59 -6.74 3.59
N VAL A 55 1.31 -5.49 3.93
CA VAL A 55 2.31 -4.41 3.84
C VAL A 55 3.48 -4.71 4.78
N SER A 56 4.71 -4.61 4.28
CA SER A 56 5.93 -4.83 5.08
C SER A 56 5.98 -3.94 6.34
N ALA A 57 6.64 -4.42 7.38
CA ALA A 57 6.69 -3.73 8.68
C ALA A 57 7.49 -2.41 8.65
N ASP A 58 8.35 -2.25 7.65
CA ASP A 58 9.25 -1.13 7.41
C ASP A 58 8.83 -0.26 6.22
N ALA A 59 7.66 -0.50 5.62
CA ALA A 59 7.17 0.24 4.46
C ALA A 59 5.72 0.72 4.62
N ASN A 60 5.34 1.79 3.92
CA ASN A 60 3.94 2.15 3.73
C ASN A 60 3.43 1.57 2.41
N GLY A 61 2.22 1.04 2.42
CA GLY A 61 1.58 0.52 1.22
C GLY A 61 0.78 1.60 0.48
N ILE A 62 0.69 1.48 -0.84
CA ILE A 62 -0.30 2.14 -1.67
C ILE A 62 -1.04 1.07 -2.46
N LEU A 63 -2.34 0.95 -2.24
CA LEU A 63 -3.22 0.07 -3.00
C LEU A 63 -3.72 0.79 -4.25
N TYR A 64 -3.48 0.21 -5.42
CA TYR A 64 -3.95 0.71 -6.70
C TYR A 64 -5.23 0.04 -7.16
N GLY A 65 -5.36 -1.26 -6.95
CA GLY A 65 -6.50 -1.99 -7.50
C GLY A 65 -6.64 -3.40 -6.97
N VAL A 66 -7.84 -3.94 -7.16
CA VAL A 66 -8.13 -5.36 -6.97
C VAL A 66 -8.97 -5.87 -8.13
N GLU A 67 -8.71 -7.09 -8.56
CA GLU A 67 -9.48 -7.75 -9.61
C GLU A 67 -10.08 -9.06 -9.10
N PHE A 68 -11.31 -9.34 -9.53
CA PHE A 68 -12.02 -10.59 -9.24
C PHE A 68 -12.47 -11.24 -10.53
N HIS A 69 -12.29 -12.56 -10.60
CA HIS A 69 -12.82 -13.34 -11.70
C HIS A 69 -13.37 -14.68 -11.21
N THR A 70 -14.31 -15.19 -11.99
CA THR A 70 -14.83 -16.54 -11.84
C THR A 70 -15.31 -17.07 -13.20
N ASP A 71 -15.41 -18.39 -13.33
CA ASP A 71 -16.09 -19.02 -14.45
C ASP A 71 -17.62 -18.93 -14.35
N THR A 72 -18.17 -18.73 -13.14
CA THR A 72 -19.61 -18.80 -12.87
C THR A 72 -20.06 -17.69 -11.92
N PHE A 73 -20.34 -16.53 -12.52
CA PHE A 73 -20.67 -15.30 -11.79
C PHE A 73 -21.92 -15.40 -10.91
N GLY A 74 -23.01 -15.99 -11.41
CA GLY A 74 -24.27 -16.11 -10.65
C GLY A 74 -24.23 -17.07 -9.45
N SER A 75 -23.17 -17.88 -9.35
CA SER A 75 -22.98 -18.84 -8.25
C SER A 75 -21.79 -18.47 -7.36
N THR A 76 -21.28 -17.23 -7.45
CA THR A 76 -20.07 -16.81 -6.73
C THR A 76 -20.29 -15.51 -5.96
N HIS A 77 -19.86 -15.51 -4.70
CA HIS A 77 -19.80 -14.30 -3.87
C HIS A 77 -18.36 -13.95 -3.52
N PHE A 78 -18.05 -12.66 -3.61
CA PHE A 78 -16.74 -12.12 -3.24
C PHE A 78 -16.77 -11.34 -1.91
N ARG A 79 -15.61 -11.23 -1.27
CA ARG A 79 -15.37 -10.39 -0.10
C ARG A 79 -14.00 -9.72 -0.21
N LEU A 80 -13.96 -8.45 0.19
CA LEU A 80 -12.72 -7.68 0.33
C LEU A 80 -12.60 -7.17 1.76
N THR A 81 -11.47 -7.51 2.38
CA THR A 81 -11.10 -7.00 3.71
C THR A 81 -9.81 -6.21 3.60
N ILE A 82 -9.78 -4.99 4.15
CA ILE A 82 -8.58 -4.14 4.21
C ILE A 82 -8.36 -3.73 5.66
N GLY A 83 -7.19 -4.06 6.22
CA GLY A 83 -6.83 -3.73 7.61
C GLY A 83 -7.81 -4.28 8.64
N GLY A 84 -8.35 -5.49 8.38
CA GLY A 84 -9.36 -6.12 9.22
C GLY A 84 -10.78 -5.55 9.08
N VAL A 85 -10.99 -4.54 8.22
CA VAL A 85 -12.32 -3.97 7.95
C VAL A 85 -12.86 -4.54 6.65
N VAL A 86 -14.02 -5.19 6.73
CA VAL A 86 -14.76 -5.68 5.56
C VAL A 86 -15.29 -4.48 4.77
N LYS A 87 -14.83 -4.32 3.54
CA LYS A 87 -15.26 -3.25 2.62
C LYS A 87 -16.41 -3.69 1.75
N TRP A 88 -16.34 -4.94 1.29
CA TRP A 88 -17.36 -5.59 0.47
C TRP A 88 -17.60 -6.99 1.00
N GLU A 89 -18.86 -7.42 1.05
CA GLU A 89 -19.25 -8.76 1.49
C GLU A 89 -20.44 -9.26 0.67
N ASN A 90 -20.43 -10.56 0.35
CA ASN A 90 -21.42 -11.22 -0.50
C ASN A 90 -21.72 -10.44 -1.79
N ILE A 91 -20.69 -9.86 -2.41
CA ILE A 91 -20.86 -9.17 -3.68
C ILE A 91 -20.94 -10.21 -4.78
N GLU A 92 -22.08 -10.22 -5.46
CA GLU A 92 -22.26 -10.89 -6.74
C GLU A 92 -21.86 -9.93 -7.85
N LEU A 93 -21.03 -10.40 -8.78
CA LEU A 93 -20.57 -9.62 -9.92
C LEU A 93 -21.22 -10.18 -11.18
N PRO A 94 -21.75 -9.36 -12.10
CA PRO A 94 -22.31 -9.87 -13.36
C PRO A 94 -21.23 -10.27 -14.38
N THR A 95 -19.98 -9.85 -14.15
CA THR A 95 -18.80 -10.10 -15.00
C THR A 95 -17.54 -9.83 -14.17
N SER A 96 -16.36 -10.17 -14.71
CA SER A 96 -15.07 -9.84 -14.09
C SER A 96 -15.00 -8.34 -13.79
N LEU A 97 -14.52 -8.00 -12.60
CA LEU A 97 -14.45 -6.63 -12.13
C LEU A 97 -13.03 -6.31 -11.70
N ALA A 98 -12.45 -5.26 -12.30
CA ALA A 98 -11.28 -4.58 -11.80
C ALA A 98 -11.73 -3.29 -11.10
N VAL A 99 -11.45 -3.18 -9.81
CA VAL A 99 -11.73 -1.96 -9.04
C VAL A 99 -10.44 -1.22 -8.81
N PHE A 100 -10.37 0.01 -9.29
CA PHE A 100 -9.26 0.91 -9.06
C PHE A 100 -9.53 1.78 -7.84
N PHE A 101 -8.52 1.87 -6.98
CA PHE A 101 -8.45 2.77 -5.84
C PHE A 101 -7.59 3.97 -6.21
N ALA A 102 -8.00 5.16 -5.80
CA ALA A 102 -7.23 6.40 -6.00
C ALA A 102 -6.03 6.47 -5.04
N GLU A 103 -5.11 5.51 -5.16
CA GLU A 103 -3.88 5.38 -4.35
C GLU A 103 -4.16 5.35 -2.84
N VAL A 104 -4.95 4.38 -2.38
CA VAL A 104 -5.28 4.25 -0.96
C VAL A 104 -4.02 3.91 -0.18
N ARG A 105 -3.63 4.80 0.72
CA ARG A 105 -2.48 4.62 1.61
C ARG A 105 -2.81 3.61 2.70
N LEU A 106 -1.94 2.62 2.88
CA LEU A 106 -2.03 1.56 3.85
C LEU A 106 -0.88 1.68 4.86
N PRO A 107 -1.16 1.71 6.17
CA PRO A 107 -0.12 1.61 7.20
C PRO A 107 0.70 0.31 7.07
N THR A 108 1.89 0.30 7.67
CA THR A 108 2.70 -0.92 7.82
C THR A 108 1.87 -2.06 8.40
N THR A 109 2.16 -3.30 8.02
CA THR A 109 1.49 -4.54 8.48
C THR A 109 -0.01 -4.64 8.14
N THR A 110 -0.56 -3.70 7.37
CA THR A 110 -1.95 -3.78 6.90
C THR A 110 -2.11 -4.96 5.96
N VAL A 111 -3.15 -5.77 6.19
CA VAL A 111 -3.51 -6.89 5.32
C VAL A 111 -4.63 -6.47 4.37
N VAL A 112 -4.43 -6.71 3.08
CA VAL A 112 -5.44 -6.69 2.02
C VAL A 112 -5.74 -8.14 1.67
N LEU A 113 -6.99 -8.55 1.84
CA LEU A 113 -7.44 -9.92 1.63
C LEU A 113 -8.64 -9.94 0.68
N LEU A 114 -8.46 -10.64 -0.44
CA LEU A 114 -9.52 -10.97 -1.39
C LEU A 114 -9.96 -12.41 -1.16
N GLU A 115 -11.27 -12.60 -1.08
CA GLU A 115 -11.86 -13.91 -0.85
C GLU A 115 -13.04 -14.16 -1.77
N GLY A 116 -13.30 -15.44 -2.03
CA GLY A 116 -14.45 -15.91 -2.79
C GLY A 116 -15.06 -17.18 -2.20
N LYS A 117 -16.32 -17.43 -2.51
CA LYS A 117 -17.03 -18.66 -2.18
C LYS A 117 -18.11 -18.97 -3.22
N SER A 118 -18.53 -20.21 -3.26
CA SER A 118 -19.79 -20.58 -3.91
C SER A 118 -20.97 -19.97 -3.13
N SER A 119 -21.97 -19.44 -3.82
CA SER A 119 -23.18 -18.89 -3.20
C SER A 119 -24.28 -19.94 -3.02
N ASP A 120 -24.25 -21.02 -3.80
CA ASP A 120 -25.31 -22.03 -3.89
C ASP A 120 -24.80 -23.49 -3.74
N GLY A 121 -23.49 -23.67 -3.61
CA GLY A 121 -22.84 -24.99 -3.54
C GLY A 121 -22.51 -25.60 -4.90
N ALA A 122 -22.67 -24.86 -6.00
CA ALA A 122 -22.10 -25.25 -7.29
C ALA A 122 -20.55 -25.15 -7.23
N THR A 123 -19.88 -26.05 -7.95
CA THR A 123 -18.44 -25.94 -8.15
C THR A 123 -18.14 -24.72 -9.01
N VAL A 124 -17.36 -23.80 -8.48
CA VAL A 124 -16.91 -22.59 -9.16
C VAL A 124 -15.39 -22.52 -9.15
N THR A 125 -14.82 -21.95 -10.20
CA THR A 125 -13.39 -21.58 -10.23
C THR A 125 -13.28 -20.08 -10.07
N MET A 126 -12.43 -19.63 -9.16
CA MET A 126 -12.27 -18.22 -8.80
C MET A 126 -10.79 -17.84 -8.79
N TRP A 127 -10.48 -16.59 -9.11
CA TRP A 127 -9.15 -16.02 -8.89
C TRP A 127 -9.25 -14.55 -8.48
N GLY A 128 -8.19 -14.05 -7.82
CA GLY A 128 -8.08 -12.67 -7.40
C GLY A 128 -6.69 -12.10 -7.71
N HIS A 129 -6.62 -10.79 -7.85
CA HIS A 129 -5.36 -10.06 -8.04
C HIS A 129 -5.38 -8.78 -7.22
N ILE A 130 -4.27 -8.48 -6.54
CA ILE A 130 -4.04 -7.24 -5.80
C ILE A 130 -2.86 -6.52 -6.44
N GLU A 131 -3.05 -5.23 -6.77
CA GLU A 131 -2.02 -4.38 -7.33
C GLU A 131 -1.73 -3.17 -6.42
N GLY A 132 -0.46 -2.87 -6.22
CA GLY A 132 -0.04 -1.77 -5.36
C GLY A 132 1.46 -1.46 -5.44
N LYS A 133 1.95 -0.73 -4.45
CA LYS A 133 3.39 -0.57 -4.18
C LYS A 133 3.66 -0.40 -2.68
N GLU A 134 4.90 -0.66 -2.29
CA GLU A 134 5.46 -0.31 -1.00
C GLU A 134 6.47 0.83 -1.15
N ILE A 135 6.48 1.74 -0.18
CA ILE A 135 7.40 2.88 -0.09
C ILE A 135 8.16 2.79 1.23
N SER A 136 9.48 2.66 1.17
CA SER A 136 10.41 2.56 2.31
C SER A 136 11.48 3.64 2.32
#